data_AF-A0A8J3KK71-F1
#
_entry.id   AF-A0A8J3KK71-F1
#
_cell.length_a   1.000
_cell.length_b   1.000
_cell.length_c   1.000
_cell.angle_alpha   90.00
_cell.angle_beta   90.00
_cell.angle_gamma   90.00
#
_symmetry.space_group_name_H-M   'P 1'
#
loop_
_entity.id
_entity.type
_entity.pdbx_description
1 polymer ?
#
loop_
_entity_poly.entity_id
_entity_poly.type
_entity_poly.pdbx_seq_one_letter_code
_entity_poly.pdbx_strand_id
1 'polypeptide(L)'
;MTESAEHQFLSETFLEVLGRLSASRLYAFREAERKKFDFSCHLKENWDYSLDGQTLWKHTEGVDKDVRTLLVASDAQIRAYVARHTTKNRNTFYEATRDFRSSGHSQVLNRLKVFWVPADFDADDETARALVGRELAAEVTNDLLFNIVFGRLSAGAVRSVLISSGMAALETALLHHIATSGFCNYSELRRRFEVSPATLRDRMARLHLSRFLIQPRNGHQMYHVSPAGRAYLRLCEQLFRHVMGAELPQETCDLLRLLDIEPDLEFRKHPRYSDDWLGGRTPTAMFQMFASRAVVATVSWGVDWDQMTLRADPGELDSSRWLEI
;
A
#
# COMPACT_ATOMS: atom_id res chain seq x y z
N MET A 1 11.28 -30.99 14.07
CA MET A 1 10.10 -31.68 13.50
C MET A 1 10.05 -31.30 12.05
N THR A 2 9.86 -32.25 11.15
CA THR A 2 9.77 -31.97 9.70
C THR A 2 8.56 -31.07 9.46
N GLU A 3 8.78 -29.88 8.90
CA GLU A 3 7.69 -29.00 8.47
C GLU A 3 6.79 -29.75 7.49
N SER A 4 5.48 -29.53 7.57
CA SER A 4 4.55 -30.19 6.66
C SER A 4 4.52 -29.49 5.30
N ALA A 5 4.15 -30.22 4.25
CA ALA A 5 4.06 -29.66 2.89
C ALA A 5 3.16 -28.42 2.83
N GLU A 6 2.06 -28.41 3.60
CA GLU A 6 1.15 -27.26 3.68
C GLU A 6 1.79 -26.08 4.41
N HIS A 7 2.55 -26.32 5.47
CA HIS A 7 3.27 -25.26 6.17
C HIS A 7 4.27 -24.59 5.22
N GLN A 8 5.11 -25.39 4.56
CA GLN A 8 6.08 -24.89 3.58
C GLN A 8 5.41 -24.13 2.43
N PHE A 9 4.36 -24.72 1.83
CA PHE A 9 3.62 -24.10 0.73
C PHE A 9 3.06 -22.72 1.12
N LEU A 10 2.45 -22.60 2.30
CA LEU A 10 1.84 -21.35 2.75
C LEU A 10 2.87 -20.26 3.02
N SER A 11 3.99 -20.59 3.67
CA SER A 11 5.07 -19.64 3.94
C SER A 11 5.76 -19.19 2.66
N GLU A 12 6.04 -20.12 1.74
CA GLU A 12 6.64 -19.83 0.43
C GLU A 12 5.70 -18.97 -0.43
N THR A 13 4.42 -19.34 -0.53
CA THR A 13 3.42 -18.57 -1.30
C THR A 13 3.33 -17.14 -0.79
N PHE A 14 3.34 -16.94 0.53
CA PHE A 14 3.30 -15.60 1.13
C PHE A 14 4.49 -14.75 0.68
N LEU A 15 5.71 -15.28 0.77
CA LEU A 15 6.93 -14.60 0.34
C LEU A 15 6.97 -14.38 -1.18
N GLU A 16 6.52 -15.36 -1.96
CA GLU A 16 6.46 -15.26 -3.42
C GLU A 16 5.53 -14.14 -3.88
N VAL A 17 4.36 -13.99 -3.25
CA VAL A 17 3.43 -12.89 -3.57
C VAL A 17 4.08 -11.53 -3.34
N LEU A 18 4.80 -11.35 -2.23
CA LEU A 18 5.52 -10.11 -1.92
C LEU A 18 6.72 -9.90 -2.85
N GLY A 19 7.48 -10.95 -3.13
CA GLY A 19 8.59 -10.90 -4.07
C GLY A 19 8.14 -10.50 -5.46
N ARG A 20 7.10 -11.17 -5.98
CA ARG A 20 6.51 -10.89 -7.29
C ARG A 20 5.99 -9.47 -7.38
N LEU A 21 5.15 -9.02 -6.43
CA LEU A 21 4.56 -7.68 -6.50
C LEU A 21 5.57 -6.55 -6.33
N SER A 22 6.76 -6.81 -5.80
CA SER A 22 7.86 -5.83 -5.80
C SER A 22 8.33 -5.45 -7.21
N ALA A 23 8.06 -6.28 -8.23
CA ALA A 23 8.31 -5.94 -9.63
C ALA A 23 7.48 -4.74 -10.12
N SER A 24 6.38 -4.41 -9.42
CA SER A 24 5.64 -3.15 -9.63
C SER A 24 6.46 -1.91 -9.31
N ARG A 25 7.60 -2.01 -8.61
CA ARG A 25 8.43 -0.87 -8.18
C ARG A 25 7.68 0.16 -7.32
N LEU A 26 6.59 -0.24 -6.64
CA LEU A 26 5.96 0.53 -5.56
C LEU A 26 6.54 0.23 -4.18
N TYR A 27 7.36 -0.82 -4.11
CA TYR A 27 8.26 -1.14 -3.02
C TYR A 27 9.32 -2.12 -3.53
N ALA A 28 10.42 -2.24 -2.81
CA ALA A 28 11.45 -3.26 -2.96
C ALA A 28 11.24 -4.33 -1.88
N PHE A 29 11.51 -5.58 -2.24
CA PHE A 29 11.41 -6.72 -1.35
C PHE A 29 12.80 -7.28 -1.05
N ARG A 30 13.04 -7.64 0.21
CA ARG A 30 14.22 -8.40 0.61
C ARG A 30 13.86 -9.36 1.74
N GLU A 31 14.11 -10.64 1.54
CA GLU A 31 13.98 -11.63 2.61
C GLU A 31 14.99 -11.35 3.73
N ALA A 32 14.55 -11.55 4.98
CA ALA A 32 15.34 -11.36 6.19
C ALA A 32 15.61 -12.70 6.89
N GLU A 33 16.55 -12.69 7.82
CA GLU A 33 16.89 -13.88 8.59
C GLU A 33 15.70 -14.33 9.46
N ARG A 34 15.28 -15.59 9.28
CA ARG A 34 14.05 -16.19 9.84
C ARG A 34 14.14 -16.55 11.35
N LYS A 35 14.83 -15.74 12.16
CA LYS A 35 15.19 -15.98 13.59
C LYS A 35 14.38 -17.08 14.31
N LYS A 36 13.15 -16.75 14.72
CA LYS A 36 12.21 -17.64 15.43
C LYS A 36 10.83 -17.68 14.75
N PHE A 37 10.81 -17.23 13.51
CA PHE A 37 9.62 -16.93 12.72
C PHE A 37 9.71 -17.74 11.44
N ASP A 38 8.59 -18.30 10.98
CA ASP A 38 8.58 -19.14 9.78
C ASP A 38 8.99 -18.37 8.52
N PHE A 39 8.71 -17.06 8.47
CA PHE A 39 9.20 -16.17 7.44
C PHE A 39 9.44 -14.74 7.95
N SER A 40 10.36 -14.02 7.32
CA SER A 40 10.66 -12.63 7.65
C SER A 40 11.14 -11.87 6.40
N CYS A 41 10.73 -10.61 6.24
CA CYS A 41 11.17 -9.78 5.12
C CYS A 41 11.16 -8.28 5.44
N HIS A 42 11.87 -7.52 4.61
CA HIS A 42 11.83 -6.08 4.54
C HIS A 42 11.14 -5.63 3.26
N LEU A 43 10.18 -4.73 3.41
CA LEU A 43 9.53 -4.01 2.32
C LEU A 43 10.07 -2.58 2.36
N LYS A 44 10.89 -2.21 1.37
CA LYS A 44 11.64 -0.95 1.33
C LYS A 44 11.25 -0.12 0.12
N GLU A 45 10.88 1.13 0.32
CA GLU A 45 11.10 2.12 -0.74
C GLU A 45 11.24 3.52 -0.21
N ASN A 46 10.40 3.90 0.77
CA ASN A 46 10.53 5.09 1.63
C ASN A 46 9.84 4.84 2.98
N TRP A 47 9.67 3.55 3.29
CA TRP A 47 9.03 2.96 4.45
C TRP A 47 9.84 1.72 4.72
N ASP A 48 10.47 1.61 5.89
CA ASP A 48 11.15 0.38 6.27
C ASP A 48 10.15 -0.43 7.09
N TYR A 49 9.28 -1.17 6.39
CA TYR A 49 8.45 -2.16 7.05
C TYR A 49 9.25 -3.45 7.14
N SER A 50 9.64 -3.83 8.35
CA SER A 50 9.92 -5.23 8.63
C SER A 50 8.60 -5.96 8.88
N LEU A 51 8.58 -7.19 8.39
CA LEU A 51 7.47 -8.11 8.51
C LEU A 51 8.01 -9.42 9.05
N ASP A 52 7.45 -9.87 10.17
CA ASP A 52 7.67 -11.23 10.69
C ASP A 52 6.39 -12.04 10.57
N GLY A 53 6.53 -13.33 10.28
CA GLY A 53 5.44 -14.24 9.99
C GLY A 53 5.49 -15.53 10.78
N GLN A 54 4.33 -16.06 11.15
CA GLN A 54 4.19 -17.44 11.61
C GLN A 54 3.09 -18.15 10.81
N THR A 55 3.28 -19.44 10.58
CA THR A 55 2.40 -20.34 9.83
C THR A 55 2.02 -21.54 10.69
N LEU A 56 0.76 -21.60 11.11
CA LEU A 56 0.26 -22.74 11.89
C LEU A 56 -0.67 -23.63 11.07
N TRP A 57 -0.23 -24.87 10.82
CA TRP A 57 -1.02 -25.87 10.11
C TRP A 57 -1.55 -27.02 10.99
N LYS A 58 -0.66 -27.78 11.65
CA LYS A 58 -1.03 -29.09 12.24
C LYS A 58 -1.33 -29.08 13.75
N HIS A 59 -0.75 -28.18 14.54
CA HIS A 59 -0.83 -28.28 16.01
C HIS A 59 -1.71 -27.18 16.62
N THR A 60 -2.93 -27.53 17.04
CA THR A 60 -3.87 -26.58 17.65
C THR A 60 -3.34 -25.95 18.95
N GLU A 61 -2.43 -26.65 19.65
CA GLU A 61 -1.77 -26.17 20.87
C GLU A 61 -0.72 -25.08 20.59
N GLY A 62 -0.31 -24.91 19.34
CA GLY A 62 0.66 -23.91 18.91
C GLY A 62 0.10 -22.50 18.79
N VAL A 63 -1.23 -22.32 18.64
CA VAL A 63 -1.83 -20.99 18.36
C VAL A 63 -1.45 -19.96 19.41
N ASP A 64 -1.65 -20.26 20.70
CA ASP A 64 -1.36 -19.30 21.78
C ASP A 64 0.14 -18.96 21.83
N LYS A 65 1.00 -19.98 21.73
CA LYS A 65 2.45 -19.82 21.71
C LYS A 65 2.92 -18.96 20.53
N ASP A 66 2.44 -19.25 19.32
CA ASP A 66 2.88 -18.59 18.09
C ASP A 66 2.40 -17.14 18.05
N VAL A 67 1.14 -16.90 18.42
CA VAL A 67 0.57 -15.54 18.52
C VAL A 67 1.31 -14.73 19.59
N ARG A 68 1.58 -15.29 20.78
CA ARG A 68 2.35 -14.59 21.82
C ARG A 68 3.78 -14.32 21.38
N THR A 69 4.42 -15.28 20.70
CA THR A 69 5.77 -15.10 20.15
C THR A 69 5.79 -13.97 19.13
N LEU A 70 4.83 -13.95 18.22
CA LEU A 70 4.69 -12.92 17.21
C LEU A 70 4.42 -11.54 17.85
N LEU A 71 3.56 -11.45 18.86
CA LEU A 71 3.18 -10.18 19.49
C LEU A 71 4.25 -9.61 20.43
N VAL A 72 4.91 -10.45 21.23
CA VAL A 72 5.87 -10.01 22.26
C VAL A 72 7.29 -9.94 21.71
N ALA A 73 7.64 -10.88 20.85
CA ALA A 73 9.02 -11.18 20.55
C ALA A 73 9.43 -10.65 19.16
N SER A 74 8.49 -10.17 18.36
CA SER A 74 8.74 -9.44 17.12
C SER A 74 8.74 -7.94 17.38
N ASP A 75 9.81 -7.28 16.95
CA ASP A 75 9.92 -5.83 16.83
C ASP A 75 9.38 -5.30 15.49
N ALA A 76 8.88 -6.20 14.63
CA ALA A 76 8.40 -5.85 13.30
C ALA A 76 7.17 -4.93 13.32
N GLN A 77 7.11 -4.03 12.33
CA GLN A 77 5.96 -3.13 12.15
C GLN A 77 4.73 -3.89 11.65
N ILE A 78 4.94 -5.01 10.93
CA ILE A 78 3.89 -5.89 10.44
C ILE A 78 4.12 -7.30 10.97
N ARG A 79 3.05 -7.91 11.47
CA ARG A 79 3.06 -9.27 11.99
C ARG A 79 2.03 -10.09 11.21
N ALA A 80 2.47 -11.09 10.47
CA ALA A 80 1.60 -11.95 9.68
C ALA A 80 1.40 -13.30 10.39
N TYR A 81 0.16 -13.78 10.43
CA TYR A 81 -0.15 -15.08 10.97
C TYR A 81 -1.02 -15.85 9.98
N VAL A 82 -0.45 -16.87 9.34
CA VAL A 82 -1.17 -17.73 8.41
C VAL A 82 -1.61 -18.97 9.18
N ALA A 83 -2.92 -19.22 9.28
CA ALA A 83 -3.42 -20.25 10.17
C ALA A 83 -4.55 -21.07 9.56
N ARG A 84 -4.56 -22.36 9.90
CA ARG A 84 -5.65 -23.27 9.55
C ARG A 84 -6.98 -22.81 10.17
N HIS A 85 -8.01 -22.70 9.33
CA HIS A 85 -9.33 -22.19 9.67
C HIS A 85 -10.21 -23.24 10.34
N THR A 86 -10.05 -23.41 11.66
CA THR A 86 -10.94 -24.24 12.48
C THR A 86 -11.60 -23.40 13.57
N THR A 87 -12.78 -23.81 14.04
CA THR A 87 -13.45 -23.18 15.19
C THR A 87 -12.55 -23.16 16.42
N LYS A 88 -11.81 -24.26 16.66
CA LYS A 88 -10.86 -24.36 17.77
C LYS A 88 -9.74 -23.31 17.65
N ASN A 89 -9.08 -23.23 16.49
CA ASN A 89 -8.01 -22.25 16.28
C ASN A 89 -8.50 -20.81 16.38
N ARG A 90 -9.70 -20.51 15.84
CA ARG A 90 -10.30 -19.18 15.99
C ARG A 90 -10.55 -18.85 17.46
N ASN A 91 -11.15 -19.75 18.23
CA ASN A 91 -11.42 -19.53 19.64
C ASN A 91 -10.13 -19.29 20.43
N THR A 92 -9.10 -20.14 20.25
CA THR A 92 -7.81 -19.96 20.91
C THR A 92 -7.12 -18.65 20.50
N PHE A 93 -7.21 -18.26 19.23
CA PHE A 93 -6.73 -16.96 18.76
C PHE A 93 -7.47 -15.79 19.44
N TYR A 94 -8.79 -15.87 19.54
CA TYR A 94 -9.59 -14.84 20.21
C TYR A 94 -9.27 -14.73 21.70
N GLU A 95 -9.07 -15.85 22.38
CA GLU A 95 -8.64 -15.87 23.79
C GLU A 95 -7.27 -15.22 23.95
N ALA A 96 -6.28 -15.64 23.17
CA ALA A 96 -4.94 -15.06 23.20
C ALA A 96 -4.98 -13.55 22.95
N THR A 97 -5.70 -13.09 21.93
CA THR A 97 -5.80 -11.65 21.63
C THR A 97 -6.62 -10.86 22.64
N ARG A 98 -7.61 -11.47 23.31
CA ARG A 98 -8.37 -10.83 24.40
C ARG A 98 -7.46 -10.49 25.58
N ASP A 99 -6.53 -11.38 25.92
CA ASP A 99 -5.57 -11.15 27.00
C ASP A 99 -4.65 -9.95 26.72
N PHE A 100 -4.25 -9.75 25.46
CA PHE A 100 -3.46 -8.57 25.07
C PHE A 100 -4.28 -7.28 25.12
N ARG A 101 -5.59 -7.32 24.84
CA ARG A 101 -6.46 -6.14 24.98
C ARG A 101 -6.64 -5.76 26.44
N SER A 102 -6.88 -6.74 27.33
CA SER A 102 -7.12 -6.48 28.75
C SER A 102 -5.87 -6.05 29.52
N SER A 103 -4.68 -6.44 29.05
CA SER A 103 -3.39 -6.10 29.68
C SER A 103 -2.77 -4.77 29.23
N GLY A 104 -3.49 -3.93 28.48
CA GLY A 104 -3.00 -2.63 28.01
C GLY A 104 -2.07 -2.68 26.80
N HIS A 105 -1.89 -3.84 26.17
CA HIS A 105 -1.05 -4.04 24.98
C HIS A 105 -1.88 -4.05 23.68
N SER A 106 -3.05 -3.41 23.67
CA SER A 106 -3.97 -3.39 22.53
C SER A 106 -3.33 -2.85 21.24
N GLN A 107 -2.42 -1.88 21.35
CA GLN A 107 -1.70 -1.32 20.20
C GLN A 107 -0.82 -2.33 19.46
N VAL A 108 -0.39 -3.40 20.10
CA VAL A 108 0.43 -4.45 19.47
C VAL A 108 -0.41 -5.27 18.49
N LEU A 109 -1.71 -5.43 18.78
CA LEU A 109 -2.67 -6.16 17.95
C LEU A 109 -3.00 -5.42 16.65
N ASN A 110 -2.89 -4.09 16.64
CA ASN A 110 -3.08 -3.27 15.45
C ASN A 110 -2.10 -3.70 14.33
N ARG A 111 -0.92 -4.20 14.69
CA ARG A 111 0.12 -4.64 13.75
C ARG A 111 -0.05 -6.08 13.26
N LEU A 112 -1.02 -6.82 13.81
CA LEU A 112 -1.26 -8.24 13.51
C LEU A 112 -2.25 -8.40 12.35
N LYS A 113 -1.84 -9.16 11.33
CA LYS A 113 -2.67 -9.62 10.22
C LYS A 113 -2.78 -11.13 10.24
N VAL A 114 -4.00 -11.63 10.08
CA VAL A 114 -4.30 -13.06 10.14
C VAL A 114 -4.92 -13.50 8.84
N PHE A 115 -4.36 -14.53 8.24
CA PHE A 115 -4.79 -15.14 6.98
C PHE A 115 -5.31 -16.54 7.29
N TRP A 116 -6.60 -16.78 7.05
CA TRP A 116 -7.25 -18.02 7.43
C TRP A 116 -7.35 -18.95 6.22
N VAL A 117 -6.67 -20.09 6.30
CA VAL A 117 -6.64 -21.08 5.20
C VAL A 117 -7.66 -22.19 5.47
N PRO A 118 -8.48 -22.61 4.48
CA PRO A 118 -9.50 -23.66 4.64
C PRO A 118 -8.97 -24.92 5.33
N ALA A 119 -9.69 -25.47 6.32
CA ALA A 119 -9.16 -26.54 7.16
C ALA A 119 -8.88 -27.85 6.42
N ASP A 120 -9.48 -28.06 5.27
CA ASP A 120 -9.37 -29.22 4.39
C ASP A 120 -8.32 -29.06 3.29
N PHE A 121 -7.56 -27.96 3.28
CA PHE A 121 -6.46 -27.78 2.33
C PHE A 121 -5.43 -28.92 2.43
N ASP A 122 -5.04 -29.44 1.28
CA ASP A 122 -4.02 -30.45 1.12
C ASP A 122 -3.00 -29.96 0.08
N ALA A 123 -1.72 -29.88 0.47
CA ALA A 123 -0.65 -29.41 -0.41
C ALA A 123 -0.20 -30.48 -1.42
N ASP A 124 -0.72 -31.70 -1.34
CA ASP A 124 -0.52 -32.73 -2.35
C ASP A 124 -1.61 -32.67 -3.46
N ASP A 125 -2.71 -31.93 -3.24
CA ASP A 125 -3.73 -31.66 -4.25
C ASP A 125 -3.43 -30.38 -5.01
N GLU A 126 -3.00 -30.50 -6.26
CA GLU A 126 -2.64 -29.38 -7.13
C GLU A 126 -3.80 -28.38 -7.35
N THR A 127 -5.04 -28.85 -7.38
CA THR A 127 -6.21 -27.97 -7.54
C THR A 127 -6.43 -27.14 -6.27
N ALA A 128 -6.31 -27.79 -5.11
CA ALA A 128 -6.41 -27.12 -3.82
C ALA A 128 -5.26 -26.12 -3.63
N ARG A 129 -4.02 -26.47 -4.00
CA ARG A 129 -2.87 -25.56 -4.00
C ARG A 129 -3.12 -24.33 -4.86
N ALA A 130 -3.56 -24.50 -6.10
CA ALA A 130 -3.80 -23.38 -7.01
C ALA A 130 -4.90 -22.45 -6.47
N LEU A 131 -5.96 -23.00 -5.89
CA LEU A 131 -7.05 -22.23 -5.28
C LEU A 131 -6.57 -21.45 -4.05
N VAL A 132 -5.97 -22.14 -3.08
CA VAL A 132 -5.49 -21.52 -1.82
C VAL A 132 -4.39 -20.52 -2.10
N GLY A 133 -3.47 -20.82 -3.03
CA GLY A 133 -2.42 -19.89 -3.44
C GLY A 133 -3.00 -18.60 -4.01
N ARG A 134 -4.04 -18.69 -4.86
CA ARG A 134 -4.73 -17.51 -5.40
C ARG A 134 -5.48 -16.71 -4.33
N GLU A 135 -6.17 -17.39 -3.42
CA GLU A 135 -6.90 -16.73 -2.32
C GLU A 135 -5.94 -16.01 -1.37
N LEU A 136 -4.87 -16.70 -0.95
CA LEU A 136 -3.84 -16.11 -0.10
C LEU A 136 -3.16 -14.92 -0.79
N ALA A 137 -2.86 -15.03 -2.09
CA ALA A 137 -2.31 -13.92 -2.85
C ALA A 137 -3.25 -12.71 -2.89
N ALA A 138 -4.56 -12.93 -3.06
CA ALA A 138 -5.55 -11.87 -3.04
C ALA A 138 -5.66 -11.21 -1.65
N GLU A 139 -5.66 -12.00 -0.58
CA GLU A 139 -5.69 -11.47 0.79
C GLU A 139 -4.41 -10.68 1.12
N VAL A 140 -3.23 -11.22 0.82
CA VAL A 140 -1.95 -10.52 1.03
C VAL A 140 -1.93 -9.20 0.24
N THR A 141 -2.37 -9.22 -1.01
CA THR A 141 -2.40 -8.00 -1.83
C THR A 141 -3.33 -6.95 -1.23
N ASN A 142 -4.56 -7.31 -0.88
CA ASN A 142 -5.54 -6.34 -0.38
C ASN A 142 -5.26 -5.91 1.07
N ASP A 143 -5.08 -6.86 1.97
CA ASP A 143 -5.04 -6.60 3.42
C ASP A 143 -3.68 -6.18 3.94
N LEU A 144 -2.60 -6.59 3.26
CA LEU A 144 -1.25 -6.20 3.61
C LEU A 144 -0.78 -5.06 2.71
N LEU A 145 -0.73 -5.27 1.39
CA LEU A 145 -0.14 -4.26 0.50
C LEU A 145 -1.01 -3.01 0.41
N PHE A 146 -2.29 -3.10 0.01
CA PHE A 146 -3.14 -1.90 -0.10
C PHE A 146 -3.46 -1.27 1.25
N ASN A 147 -3.86 -2.08 2.23
CA ASN A 147 -4.35 -1.58 3.50
C ASN A 147 -3.27 -1.14 4.48
N ILE A 148 -2.03 -1.67 4.37
CA ILE A 148 -0.91 -1.27 5.23
C ILE A 148 0.17 -0.56 4.42
N VAL A 149 0.82 -1.26 3.48
CA VAL A 149 2.04 -0.77 2.81
C VAL A 149 1.76 0.47 1.96
N PHE A 150 0.65 0.49 1.24
CA PHE A 150 0.19 1.62 0.43
C PHE A 150 -0.76 2.54 1.19
N GLY A 151 -0.84 2.41 2.53
CA GLY A 151 -1.54 3.37 3.40
C GLY A 151 -3.03 3.53 3.09
N ARG A 152 -3.72 2.45 2.72
CA ARG A 152 -5.13 2.43 2.31
C ARG A 152 -5.39 3.26 1.04
N LEU A 153 -4.46 3.20 0.09
CA LEU A 153 -4.70 3.72 -1.25
C LEU A 153 -5.97 3.06 -1.82
N SER A 154 -6.89 3.87 -2.36
CA SER A 154 -8.18 3.37 -2.85
C SER A 154 -8.58 4.03 -4.15
N ALA A 155 -9.39 3.31 -4.93
CA ALA A 155 -9.99 3.82 -6.16
C ALA A 155 -10.70 5.17 -5.95
N GLY A 156 -11.41 5.32 -4.82
CA GLY A 156 -12.09 6.57 -4.45
C GLY A 156 -11.14 7.75 -4.24
N ALA A 157 -10.04 7.54 -3.54
CA ALA A 157 -9.02 8.58 -3.29
C ALA A 157 -8.25 8.96 -4.57
N VAL A 158 -7.96 7.99 -5.44
CA VAL A 158 -7.35 8.29 -6.75
C VAL A 158 -8.33 9.07 -7.61
N ARG A 159 -9.59 8.63 -7.70
CA ARG A 159 -10.65 9.31 -8.44
C ARG A 159 -10.84 10.75 -7.98
N SER A 160 -10.90 11.03 -6.67
CA SER A 160 -11.14 12.39 -6.16
C SER A 160 -10.07 13.41 -6.60
N VAL A 161 -8.83 12.96 -6.79
CA VAL A 161 -7.71 13.76 -7.29
C VAL A 161 -7.75 13.91 -8.81
N LEU A 162 -7.98 12.82 -9.54
CA LEU A 162 -7.95 12.86 -11.01
C LEU A 162 -9.08 13.73 -11.59
N ILE A 163 -10.25 13.68 -10.96
CA ILE A 163 -11.49 14.31 -11.41
C ILE A 163 -11.58 15.81 -11.04
N SER A 164 -10.54 16.37 -10.43
CA SER A 164 -10.55 17.78 -10.03
C SER A 164 -10.77 18.72 -11.23
N SER A 165 -11.60 19.75 -11.03
CA SER A 165 -11.92 20.76 -12.04
C SER A 165 -10.97 21.95 -11.97
N GLY A 166 -10.79 22.66 -13.09
CA GLY A 166 -10.06 23.93 -13.15
C GLY A 166 -8.59 23.76 -13.54
N MET A 167 -7.72 23.48 -12.56
CA MET A 167 -6.27 23.42 -12.77
C MET A 167 -5.76 21.99 -12.77
N ALA A 168 -5.61 21.44 -13.98
CA ALA A 168 -5.14 20.09 -14.22
C ALA A 168 -3.82 19.78 -13.49
N ALA A 169 -3.77 18.64 -12.80
CA ALA A 169 -2.57 18.10 -12.14
C ALA A 169 -1.92 18.97 -11.04
N LEU A 170 -2.56 20.06 -10.61
CA LEU A 170 -2.04 20.90 -9.52
C LEU A 170 -1.95 20.11 -8.20
N GLU A 171 -2.93 19.25 -7.89
CA GLU A 171 -2.88 18.36 -6.73
C GLU A 171 -1.64 17.44 -6.77
N THR A 172 -1.39 16.82 -7.93
CA THR A 172 -0.24 15.94 -8.14
C THR A 172 1.08 16.70 -7.94
N ALA A 173 1.17 17.93 -8.47
CA ALA A 173 2.36 18.75 -8.34
C ALA A 173 2.60 19.26 -6.91
N LEU A 174 1.53 19.65 -6.19
CA LEU A 174 1.60 20.01 -4.77
C LEU A 174 2.06 18.83 -3.93
N LEU A 175 1.49 17.65 -4.17
CA LEU A 175 1.84 16.42 -3.47
C LEU A 175 3.31 16.05 -3.70
N HIS A 176 3.78 16.10 -4.95
CA HIS A 176 5.19 15.88 -5.30
C HIS A 176 6.10 16.86 -4.58
N HIS A 177 5.79 18.16 -4.65
CA HIS A 177 6.59 19.19 -3.98
C HIS A 177 6.70 18.98 -2.47
N ILE A 178 5.60 18.63 -1.80
CA ILE A 178 5.62 18.33 -0.36
C ILE A 178 6.44 17.06 -0.09
N ALA A 179 6.37 16.05 -0.96
CA ALA A 179 7.12 14.81 -0.82
C ALA A 179 8.64 15.00 -0.92
N THR A 180 9.10 15.89 -1.80
CA THR A 180 10.53 16.11 -2.08
C THR A 180 11.14 17.23 -1.23
N SER A 181 10.38 18.30 -1.00
CA SER A 181 10.87 19.53 -0.39
C SER A 181 10.33 19.76 1.02
N GLY A 182 9.26 19.06 1.41
CA GLY A 182 8.51 19.31 2.63
C GLY A 182 7.49 20.44 2.48
N PHE A 183 6.51 20.49 3.39
CA PHE A 183 5.57 21.61 3.44
C PHE A 183 6.23 22.84 4.09
N CYS A 184 6.11 23.99 3.45
CA CYS A 184 6.64 25.27 3.91
C CYS A 184 5.51 26.16 4.47
N ASN A 185 4.84 26.93 3.61
CA ASN A 185 3.65 27.71 3.91
C ASN A 185 2.93 28.10 2.61
N TYR A 186 1.70 28.61 2.71
CA TYR A 186 0.90 28.98 1.55
C TYR A 186 1.47 30.13 0.70
N SER A 187 2.22 31.07 1.29
CA SER A 187 2.82 32.18 0.55
C SER A 187 3.93 31.69 -0.38
N GLU A 188 4.76 30.76 0.10
CA GLU A 188 5.82 30.13 -0.67
C GLU A 188 5.26 29.24 -1.77
N LEU A 189 4.25 28.41 -1.46
CA LEU A 189 3.53 27.61 -2.45
C LEU A 189 2.89 28.49 -3.53
N ARG A 190 2.29 29.62 -3.14
CA ARG A 190 1.75 30.61 -4.10
C ARG A 190 2.83 31.13 -5.04
N ARG A 191 4.01 31.46 -4.52
CA ARG A 191 5.12 31.94 -5.34
C ARG A 191 5.62 30.86 -6.29
N ARG A 192 5.69 29.60 -5.83
CA ARG A 192 6.18 28.47 -6.62
C ARG A 192 5.24 28.08 -7.76
N PHE A 193 3.95 28.04 -7.48
CA PHE A 193 2.92 27.54 -8.39
C PHE A 193 2.12 28.67 -9.06
N GLU A 194 2.37 29.93 -8.71
CA GLU A 194 1.71 31.12 -9.27
C GLU A 194 0.17 31.09 -9.19
N VAL A 195 -0.36 30.44 -8.15
CA VAL A 195 -1.81 30.27 -7.92
C VAL A 195 -2.30 31.00 -6.67
N SER A 196 -3.59 31.30 -6.64
CA SER A 196 -4.20 31.99 -5.49
C SER A 196 -4.12 31.15 -4.20
N PRO A 197 -3.99 31.76 -3.01
CA PRO A 197 -4.01 31.03 -1.74
C PRO A 197 -5.34 30.31 -1.47
N ALA A 198 -6.45 30.77 -2.05
CA ALA A 198 -7.74 30.09 -1.92
C ALA A 198 -7.73 28.77 -2.71
N THR A 199 -7.20 28.79 -3.94
CA THR A 199 -6.99 27.59 -4.76
C THR A 199 -6.09 26.60 -4.04
N LEU A 200 -4.94 27.04 -3.50
CA LEU A 200 -4.03 26.16 -2.77
C LEU A 200 -4.71 25.50 -1.56
N ARG A 201 -5.47 26.26 -0.76
CA ARG A 201 -6.18 25.71 0.41
C ARG A 201 -7.20 24.64 0.02
N ASP A 202 -7.97 24.87 -1.04
CA ASP A 202 -8.93 23.88 -1.56
C ASP A 202 -8.21 22.59 -2.01
N ARG A 203 -7.11 22.72 -2.74
CA ARG A 203 -6.31 21.58 -3.23
C ARG A 203 -5.66 20.79 -2.09
N MET A 204 -5.10 21.49 -1.10
CA MET A 204 -4.53 20.89 0.11
C MET A 204 -5.61 20.16 0.92
N ALA A 205 -6.79 20.76 1.08
CA ALA A 205 -7.92 20.12 1.76
C ALA A 205 -8.37 18.85 1.04
N ARG A 206 -8.47 18.86 -0.30
CA ARG A 206 -8.79 17.67 -1.10
C ARG A 206 -7.76 16.56 -0.93
N LEU A 207 -6.47 16.88 -1.02
CA LEU A 207 -5.39 15.92 -0.80
C LEU A 207 -5.43 15.32 0.62
N HIS A 208 -5.76 16.14 1.62
CA HIS A 208 -5.91 15.69 3.00
C HIS A 208 -7.15 14.78 3.19
N LEU A 209 -8.31 15.19 2.67
CA LEU A 209 -9.54 14.38 2.72
C LEU A 209 -9.40 13.06 1.94
N SER A 210 -8.59 13.05 0.88
CA SER A 210 -8.25 11.85 0.10
C SER A 210 -7.14 11.03 0.76
N ARG A 211 -6.71 11.40 1.97
CA ARG A 211 -5.66 10.74 2.77
C ARG A 211 -4.28 10.69 2.10
N PHE A 212 -4.00 11.52 1.10
CA PHE A 212 -2.66 11.66 0.50
C PHE A 212 -1.76 12.60 1.30
N LEU A 213 -2.37 13.51 2.06
CA LEU A 213 -1.69 14.32 3.06
C LEU A 213 -2.19 14.00 4.46
N ILE A 214 -1.28 14.06 5.43
CA ILE A 214 -1.56 13.93 6.86
C ILE A 214 -1.09 15.17 7.59
N GLN A 215 -1.73 15.46 8.73
CA GLN A 215 -1.35 16.55 9.60
C GLN A 215 -1.10 15.96 11.02
N PRO A 216 0.12 16.00 11.54
CA PRO A 216 0.42 15.50 12.88
C PRO A 216 -0.36 16.28 13.95
N ARG A 217 -0.83 15.58 14.99
CA ARG A 217 -1.56 16.19 16.12
C ARG A 217 -0.70 17.17 16.94
N ASN A 218 0.62 17.07 16.85
CA ASN A 218 1.57 17.81 17.69
C ASN A 218 2.13 19.06 16.96
N GLY A 219 1.29 20.08 16.82
CA GLY A 219 1.73 21.47 17.09
C GLY A 219 2.37 22.33 16.00
N HIS A 220 2.70 21.83 14.81
CA HIS A 220 3.08 22.71 13.69
C HIS A 220 2.24 22.37 12.45
N GLN A 221 1.72 23.39 11.77
CA GLN A 221 0.92 23.26 10.53
C GLN A 221 1.78 22.74 9.37
N MET A 222 2.27 21.51 9.46
CA MET A 222 3.04 20.88 8.40
C MET A 222 2.22 19.70 7.87
N TYR A 223 1.82 19.79 6.61
CA TYR A 223 1.30 18.64 5.90
C TYR A 223 2.46 17.73 5.52
N HIS A 224 2.30 16.42 5.72
CA HIS A 224 3.23 15.40 5.26
C HIS A 224 2.52 14.52 4.25
N VAL A 225 3.28 13.97 3.30
CA VAL A 225 2.74 13.00 2.34
C VAL A 225 2.59 11.65 3.04
N SER A 226 1.40 11.05 2.95
CA SER A 226 1.10 9.75 3.55
C SER A 226 1.63 8.58 2.70
N PRO A 227 1.56 7.32 3.16
CA PRO A 227 1.94 6.17 2.32
C PRO A 227 1.10 6.07 1.04
N ALA A 228 -0.21 6.38 1.13
CA ALA A 228 -1.09 6.42 -0.03
C ALA A 228 -0.67 7.53 -1.01
N GLY A 229 -0.29 8.71 -0.52
CA GLY A 229 0.19 9.80 -1.37
C GLY A 229 1.50 9.44 -2.08
N ARG A 230 2.42 8.76 -1.41
CA ARG A 230 3.67 8.27 -2.02
C ARG A 230 3.43 7.18 -3.06
N ALA A 231 2.59 6.19 -2.75
CA ALA A 231 2.21 5.14 -3.68
C ALA A 231 1.53 5.73 -4.93
N TYR A 232 0.65 6.72 -4.75
CA TYR A 232 0.05 7.48 -5.84
C TYR A 232 1.11 8.19 -6.71
N LEU A 233 2.10 8.87 -6.12
CA LEU A 233 3.18 9.51 -6.87
C LEU A 233 4.05 8.51 -7.64
N ARG A 234 4.30 7.32 -7.07
CA ARG A 234 5.03 6.24 -7.76
C ARG A 234 4.26 5.70 -8.96
N LEU A 235 2.93 5.57 -8.83
CA LEU A 235 2.07 5.25 -9.97
C LEU A 235 2.14 6.37 -11.03
N CYS A 236 2.12 7.65 -10.64
CA CYS A 236 2.32 8.76 -11.58
C CYS A 236 3.65 8.65 -12.33
N GLU A 237 4.76 8.41 -11.63
CA GLU A 237 6.10 8.24 -12.22
C GLU A 237 6.10 7.13 -13.27
N GLN A 238 5.51 5.98 -12.96
CA GLN A 238 5.43 4.84 -13.88
C GLN A 238 4.55 5.12 -15.09
N LEU A 239 3.39 5.75 -14.87
CA LEU A 239 2.49 6.15 -15.96
C LEU A 239 3.13 7.22 -16.86
N PHE A 240 3.85 8.18 -16.28
CA PHE A 240 4.64 9.14 -17.04
C PHE A 240 5.68 8.42 -17.91
N ARG A 241 6.50 7.54 -17.32
CA ARG A 241 7.49 6.76 -18.08
C ARG A 241 6.85 5.91 -19.16
N HIS A 242 5.68 5.33 -18.90
CA HIS A 242 4.92 4.56 -19.88
C HIS A 242 4.49 5.41 -21.07
N VAL A 243 3.96 6.61 -20.84
CA VAL A 243 3.64 7.57 -21.91
C VAL A 243 4.90 7.98 -22.68
N MET A 244 6.05 8.07 -21.99
CA MET A 244 7.36 8.34 -22.61
C MET A 244 7.98 7.13 -23.33
N GLY A 245 7.28 5.99 -23.40
CA GLY A 245 7.66 4.82 -24.19
C GLY A 245 8.18 3.63 -23.38
N ALA A 246 8.31 3.74 -22.06
CA ALA A 246 8.67 2.59 -21.22
C ALA A 246 7.54 1.55 -21.15
N GLU A 247 7.90 0.31 -20.88
CA GLU A 247 6.92 -0.73 -20.56
C GLU A 247 6.36 -0.53 -19.15
N LEU A 248 5.06 -0.75 -19.01
CA LEU A 248 4.40 -0.75 -17.71
C LEU A 248 4.43 -2.18 -17.17
N PRO A 249 5.02 -2.44 -15.97
CA PRO A 249 5.06 -3.78 -15.41
C PRO A 249 3.67 -4.40 -15.27
N GLN A 250 3.56 -5.71 -15.48
CA GLN A 250 2.28 -6.42 -15.34
C GLN A 250 1.73 -6.29 -13.92
N GLU A 251 2.60 -6.30 -12.91
CA GLU A 251 2.21 -6.11 -11.51
C GLU A 251 1.61 -4.73 -11.30
N THR A 252 2.13 -3.69 -11.95
CA THR A 252 1.53 -2.35 -11.91
C THR A 252 0.16 -2.34 -12.57
N CYS A 253 0.00 -3.05 -13.70
CA CYS A 253 -1.30 -3.23 -14.35
C CYS A 253 -2.32 -3.89 -13.42
N ASP A 254 -1.92 -4.94 -12.69
CA ASP A 254 -2.79 -5.64 -11.74
C ASP A 254 -3.19 -4.72 -10.57
N LEU A 255 -2.24 -3.92 -10.05
CA LEU A 255 -2.52 -2.92 -9.00
C LEU A 255 -3.46 -1.81 -9.48
N LEU A 256 -3.35 -1.38 -10.74
CA LEU A 256 -4.29 -0.40 -11.32
C LEU A 256 -5.71 -0.98 -11.42
N ARG A 257 -5.87 -2.26 -11.76
CA ARG A 257 -7.19 -2.91 -11.78
C ARG A 257 -7.83 -2.97 -10.39
N LEU A 258 -7.03 -3.19 -9.35
CA LEU A 258 -7.50 -3.11 -7.96
C LEU A 258 -7.93 -1.69 -7.55
N LEU A 259 -7.54 -0.67 -8.32
CA LEU A 259 -7.99 0.72 -8.18
C LEU A 259 -9.16 1.08 -9.12
N ASP A 260 -9.83 0.09 -9.72
CA ASP A 260 -10.86 0.25 -10.77
C ASP A 260 -10.34 1.02 -12.00
N ILE A 261 -9.08 0.84 -12.36
CA ILE A 261 -8.43 1.49 -13.51
C ILE A 261 -7.94 0.40 -14.46
N GLU A 262 -8.51 0.32 -15.66
CA GLU A 262 -8.09 -0.67 -16.66
C GLU A 262 -6.94 -0.09 -17.50
N PRO A 263 -5.75 -0.72 -17.51
CA PRO A 263 -4.62 -0.21 -18.27
C PRO A 263 -4.86 -0.14 -19.78
N ASP A 264 -4.59 1.02 -20.37
CA ASP A 264 -4.59 1.24 -21.82
C ASP A 264 -3.15 1.36 -22.33
N LEU A 265 -2.53 0.22 -22.63
CA LEU A 265 -1.12 0.16 -23.03
C LEU A 265 -0.84 0.82 -24.40
N GLU A 266 -1.89 1.09 -25.17
CA GLU A 266 -1.81 1.77 -26.47
C GLU A 266 -1.83 3.29 -26.34
N PHE A 267 -2.27 3.82 -25.18
CA PHE A 267 -2.37 5.26 -24.92
C PHE A 267 -1.06 6.02 -25.16
N ARG A 268 0.10 5.38 -24.98
CA ARG A 268 1.43 5.95 -25.27
C ARG A 268 1.58 6.50 -26.70
N LYS A 269 0.80 6.00 -27.67
CA LYS A 269 0.93 6.39 -29.09
C LYS A 269 0.25 7.73 -29.40
N HIS A 270 -0.78 8.12 -28.64
CA HIS A 270 -1.56 9.32 -28.88
C HIS A 270 -2.07 9.94 -27.56
N PRO A 271 -1.21 10.63 -26.79
CA PRO A 271 -1.60 11.29 -25.54
C PRO A 271 -2.38 12.59 -25.84
N ARG A 272 -3.57 12.46 -26.41
CA ARG A 272 -4.54 13.56 -26.53
C ARG A 272 -5.77 13.20 -25.72
N TYR A 273 -5.77 13.62 -24.47
CA TYR A 273 -6.95 13.63 -23.63
C TYR A 273 -7.78 14.87 -23.98
N SER A 274 -9.03 14.67 -24.39
CA SER A 274 -9.99 15.78 -24.46
C SER A 274 -10.73 15.86 -23.12
N ASP A 275 -10.69 17.04 -22.50
CA ASP A 275 -11.52 17.34 -21.31
C ASP A 275 -13.03 17.30 -21.62
N ASP A 276 -13.42 17.22 -22.91
CA ASP A 276 -14.83 17.21 -23.36
C ASP A 276 -15.54 15.87 -23.13
N TRP A 277 -14.84 14.81 -22.69
CA TRP A 277 -15.42 13.49 -22.45
C TRP A 277 -16.13 13.42 -21.08
N LEU A 278 -17.26 14.12 -20.96
CA LEU A 278 -18.14 14.14 -19.79
C LEU A 278 -19.08 12.91 -19.68
N GLY A 279 -18.90 11.88 -20.52
CA GLY A 279 -19.83 10.76 -20.65
C GLY A 279 -19.32 9.45 -20.08
N GLY A 280 -19.32 9.29 -18.75
CA GLY A 280 -19.11 8.00 -18.08
C GLY A 280 -17.64 7.58 -17.98
N ARG A 281 -17.08 7.68 -16.77
CA ARG A 281 -15.67 7.37 -16.48
C ARG A 281 -15.43 5.87 -16.46
N THR A 282 -15.29 5.27 -17.65
CA THR A 282 -14.89 3.88 -17.77
C THR A 282 -13.52 3.66 -17.10
N PRO A 283 -13.22 2.45 -16.60
CA PRO A 283 -11.90 2.13 -16.05
C PRO A 283 -10.73 2.51 -16.99
N THR A 284 -10.92 2.36 -18.31
CA THR A 284 -9.93 2.75 -19.32
C THR A 284 -9.77 4.27 -19.41
N ALA A 285 -10.86 5.05 -19.40
CA ALA A 285 -10.78 6.51 -19.40
C ALA A 285 -10.08 7.04 -18.13
N MET A 286 -10.26 6.35 -17.00
CA MET A 286 -9.54 6.67 -15.77
C MET A 286 -8.02 6.49 -15.92
N PHE A 287 -7.56 5.46 -16.65
CA PHE A 287 -6.14 5.26 -16.93
C PHE A 287 -5.58 6.40 -17.77
N GLN A 288 -6.25 6.74 -18.87
CA GLN A 288 -5.83 7.83 -19.77
C GLN A 288 -5.76 9.16 -19.02
N MET A 289 -6.76 9.45 -18.17
CA MET A 289 -6.75 10.64 -17.31
C MET A 289 -5.59 10.60 -16.33
N PHE A 290 -5.31 9.46 -15.69
CA PHE A 290 -4.22 9.32 -14.72
C PHE A 290 -2.85 9.56 -15.39
N ALA A 291 -2.60 8.90 -16.51
CA ALA A 291 -1.39 9.08 -17.29
C ALA A 291 -1.24 10.53 -17.78
N SER A 292 -2.33 11.14 -18.24
CA SER A 292 -2.35 12.55 -18.66
C SER A 292 -2.04 13.50 -17.50
N ARG A 293 -2.55 13.23 -16.28
CA ARG A 293 -2.20 14.03 -15.10
C ARG A 293 -0.71 13.96 -14.79
N ALA A 294 -0.08 12.79 -14.93
CA ALA A 294 1.35 12.67 -14.71
C ALA A 294 2.18 13.48 -15.72
N VAL A 295 1.76 13.52 -17.00
CA VAL A 295 2.39 14.35 -18.03
C VAL A 295 2.16 15.84 -17.79
N VAL A 296 0.93 16.25 -17.51
CA VAL A 296 0.58 17.66 -17.24
C VAL A 296 1.29 18.17 -15.98
N ALA A 297 1.50 17.32 -14.96
CA ALA A 297 2.30 17.66 -13.80
C ALA A 297 3.71 18.12 -14.18
N THR A 298 4.36 17.43 -15.12
CA THR A 298 5.68 17.81 -15.64
C THR A 298 5.61 19.09 -16.48
N VAL A 299 4.73 19.13 -17.47
CA VAL A 299 4.69 20.22 -18.46
C VAL A 299 4.22 21.54 -17.84
N SER A 300 3.18 21.51 -17.01
CA SER A 300 2.54 22.72 -16.48
C SER A 300 3.11 23.16 -15.12
N TRP A 301 3.66 22.23 -14.34
CA TRP A 301 4.08 22.50 -12.96
C TRP A 301 5.55 22.17 -12.69
N GLY A 302 6.28 21.68 -13.68
CA GLY A 302 7.71 21.37 -13.56
C GLY A 302 8.00 20.23 -12.59
N VAL A 303 7.10 19.24 -12.49
CA VAL A 303 7.37 18.02 -11.73
C VAL A 303 8.46 17.20 -12.42
N ASP A 304 9.54 16.97 -11.68
CA ASP A 304 10.65 16.10 -12.06
C ASP A 304 10.46 14.71 -11.43
N TRP A 305 10.15 13.73 -12.27
CA TRP A 305 9.92 12.34 -11.86
C TRP A 305 11.21 11.58 -11.55
N ASP A 306 12.37 12.05 -12.02
CA ASP A 306 13.66 11.40 -11.75
C ASP A 306 14.24 11.81 -10.39
N GLN A 307 13.74 12.89 -9.79
CA GLN A 307 14.07 13.35 -8.43
C GLN A 307 13.07 12.91 -7.35
N MET A 308 12.47 11.71 -7.48
CA MET A 308 11.62 11.14 -6.42
C MET A 308 12.43 10.46 -5.31
N THR A 309 13.13 11.27 -4.49
CA THR A 309 13.57 10.84 -3.16
C THR A 309 12.52 11.29 -2.15
N LEU A 310 11.56 10.42 -1.84
CA LEU A 310 10.41 10.81 -1.01
C LEU A 310 10.82 10.79 0.46
N ARG A 311 10.63 11.93 1.15
CA ARG A 311 10.94 12.01 2.58
C ARG A 311 9.97 11.13 3.38
N ALA A 312 10.50 10.26 4.23
CA ALA A 312 9.75 9.58 5.29
C ALA A 312 9.77 10.46 6.55
N ASP A 313 8.64 10.57 7.25
CA ASP A 313 8.63 11.19 8.58
C ASP A 313 8.89 10.11 9.65
N PRO A 314 9.89 10.28 10.53
CA PRO A 314 10.19 9.33 11.61
C PRO A 314 8.99 8.96 12.49
N GLY A 315 8.01 9.86 12.65
CA GLY A 315 6.79 9.63 13.43
C GLY A 315 5.76 8.70 12.79
N GLU A 316 5.97 8.31 11.53
CA GLU A 316 5.08 7.45 10.75
C GLU A 316 5.39 5.95 10.89
N LEU A 317 6.57 5.59 11.43
CA LEU A 317 6.97 4.22 11.73
C LEU A 317 6.20 3.63 12.93
N ASP A 318 5.49 4.47 13.68
CA ASP A 318 4.57 4.04 14.72
C ASP A 318 3.18 3.76 14.12
N SER A 319 2.99 2.54 13.63
CA SER A 319 1.76 2.09 12.99
C SER A 319 0.51 2.09 13.88
N SER A 320 0.66 2.34 15.18
CA SER A 320 -0.47 2.61 16.07
C SER A 320 -1.27 3.85 15.64
N ARG A 321 -0.61 4.85 15.06
CA ARG A 321 -1.24 6.12 14.62
C ARG A 321 -2.07 6.00 13.35
N TRP A 322 -1.78 5.01 12.51
CA TRP A 322 -2.50 4.78 11.24
C TRP A 322 -3.78 3.97 11.41
N LEU A 323 -3.93 3.28 12.54
CA LEU A 323 -5.02 2.36 12.82
C LEU A 323 -6.08 2.94 13.76
N GLU A 324 -5.86 4.15 14.29
CA GLU A 324 -6.80 4.91 15.12
C GLU A 324 -7.66 5.92 14.32
N ILE A 325 -7.61 5.90 12.97
CA ILE A 325 -8.42 6.73 12.05
C ILE A 325 -9.12 5.82 11.01
#